data_AF-A0A4Q2A5T7-F1
#
_entry.id   AF-A0A4Q2A5T7-F1
#
_cell.length_a   1.000
_cell.length_b   1.000
_cell.length_c   1.000
_cell.angle_alpha   90.00
_cell.angle_beta   90.00
_cell.angle_gamma   90.00
#
_symmetry.space_group_name_H-M   'P 1'
#
loop_
_entity.id
_entity.type
_entity.pdbx_description
1 polymer ?
#
loop_
_entity_poly.entity_id
_entity_poly.type
_entity_poly.pdbx_seq_one_letter_code
_entity_poly.pdbx_strand_id
1 'polypeptide(L)' 'MDRLGMTRAEFAARFSIAVRTLDKWLLPADSPDSRSMPDMGRAYVLEILQWQKTRKPA' A
#
# COMPACT_ATOMS: atom_id res chain seq x y z
N MET A 1 -0.84 6.28 -5.16
CA MET A 1 -2.31 6.36 -5.34
C MET A 1 -2.63 6.73 -6.77
N ASP A 2 -2.00 7.79 -7.31
CA ASP A 2 -2.18 8.28 -8.68
C ASP A 2 -2.14 7.18 -9.77
N ARG A 3 -1.18 6.25 -9.68
CA ARG A 3 -1.00 5.15 -10.65
C ARG A 3 -2.06 4.05 -10.60
N LEU A 4 -2.76 3.91 -9.48
CA LEU A 4 -3.69 2.81 -9.22
C LEU A 4 -5.15 3.25 -9.35
N GLY A 5 -5.43 4.57 -9.37
CA GLY A 5 -6.79 5.10 -9.42
C GLY A 5 -7.67 4.73 -8.21
N MET A 6 -7.06 4.30 -7.10
CA MET A 6 -7.74 3.91 -5.87
C MET A 6 -7.28 4.77 -4.70
N THR A 7 -8.15 4.93 -3.72
CA THR A 7 -7.90 5.69 -2.49
C THR A 7 -7.04 4.91 -1.49
N ARG A 8 -6.46 5.62 -0.50
CA ARG A 8 -5.75 5.00 0.63
C ARG A 8 -6.61 3.98 1.38
N ALA A 9 -7.91 4.26 1.47
CA ALA A 9 -8.88 3.39 2.11
C ALA A 9 -9.07 2.07 1.34
N GLU A 10 -9.30 2.15 0.03
CA GLU A 10 -9.44 0.96 -0.83
C GLU A 10 -8.16 0.13 -0.89
N PHE A 11 -7.01 0.80 -0.92
CA PHE A 11 -5.73 0.12 -0.84
C PHE A 11 -5.64 -0.63 0.49
N ALA A 12 -5.76 0.03 1.63
CA ALA A 12 -5.68 -0.62 2.94
C ALA A 12 -6.69 -1.76 3.12
N ALA A 13 -7.93 -1.59 2.64
CA ALA A 13 -8.96 -2.62 2.65
C ALA A 13 -8.54 -3.88 1.88
N ARG A 14 -7.85 -3.74 0.74
CA ARG A 14 -7.31 -4.89 -0.02
C ARG A 14 -6.23 -5.67 0.72
N PHE A 15 -5.39 -5.00 1.51
CA PHE A 15 -4.41 -5.68 2.37
C PHE A 15 -5.01 -6.21 3.66
N SER A 16 -6.31 -5.96 3.91
CA SER A 16 -6.94 -6.21 5.20
C SER A 16 -6.20 -5.54 6.36
N ILE A 17 -5.59 -4.37 6.11
CA ILE A 17 -4.93 -3.54 7.13
C ILE A 17 -5.73 -2.27 7.39
N ALA A 18 -5.52 -1.67 8.54
CA ALA A 18 -6.08 -0.36 8.83
C ALA A 18 -5.37 0.73 8.00
N VAL A 19 -6.12 1.73 7.52
CA VAL A 19 -5.59 2.90 6.80
C VAL A 19 -4.48 3.59 7.61
N ARG A 20 -4.63 3.65 8.94
CA ARG A 20 -3.60 4.18 9.85
C ARG A 20 -2.26 3.44 9.77
N THR A 21 -2.27 2.14 9.50
CA THR A 21 -1.04 1.35 9.35
C THR A 21 -0.33 1.72 8.05
N LEU A 22 -1.11 1.85 6.97
CA LEU A 22 -0.60 2.34 5.70
C LEU A 22 -0.05 3.77 5.82
N ASP A 23 -0.76 4.63 6.55
CA ASP A 23 -0.35 6.01 6.78
C ASP A 23 0.99 6.06 7.53
N LYS A 24 1.15 5.27 8.59
CA LYS A 24 2.42 5.12 9.31
C LYS A 24 3.58 4.64 8.43
N TRP A 25 3.32 3.82 7.41
CA TRP A 25 4.34 3.40 6.44
C TRP A 25 4.71 4.50 5.44
N LEU A 26 3.79 5.44 5.19
CA LEU A 26 3.98 6.57 4.29
C LEU A 26 4.56 7.79 5.00
N LEU A 27 4.59 7.80 6.34
CA LEU A 27 5.20 8.87 7.12
C LEU A 27 6.71 8.96 6.84
N PRO A 28 7.27 10.18 6.77
CA PRO A 28 8.71 10.37 6.62
C PRO A 28 9.45 9.75 7.80
N ALA A 29 10.67 9.26 7.55
CA ALA A 29 11.48 8.57 8.57
C ALA A 29 11.79 9.43 9.82
N ASP A 30 11.64 10.75 9.71
CA ASP A 30 11.81 11.72 10.80
C ASP A 30 10.62 11.72 11.78
N SER A 31 9.47 11.15 11.40
CA SER A 31 8.30 11.08 12.28
C SER A 31 8.43 9.94 13.30
N PRO A 32 8.14 10.19 14.59
CA PRO A 32 8.22 9.17 15.65
C PRO A 32 7.22 8.02 15.46
N ASP A 33 6.14 8.27 14.72
CA ASP A 33 5.14 7.27 14.35
C ASP A 33 5.43 6.56 13.04
N SER A 34 6.50 6.93 12.33
CA SER A 34 6.90 6.27 11.09
C SER A 34 7.31 4.84 11.41
N ARG A 35 6.70 3.90 10.70
CA ARG A 35 7.10 2.50 10.76
C ARG A 35 7.60 2.07 9.41
N SER A 36 8.79 1.50 9.38
CA SER A 36 9.27 0.78 8.21
C SER A 36 8.27 -0.32 7.86
N MET A 37 7.92 -0.36 6.57
CA MET A 37 7.08 -1.43 6.04
C MET A 37 7.82 -2.78 6.24
N PRO A 38 7.21 -3.77 6.90
CA PRO A 38 7.80 -5.09 7.05
C PRO A 38 7.88 -5.79 5.69
N ASP A 39 8.80 -6.74 5.54
CA ASP A 39 9.06 -7.44 4.29
C ASP A 39 7.78 -8.11 3.72
N MET A 40 6.97 -8.70 4.59
CA MET A 40 5.67 -9.27 4.24
C MET A 40 4.72 -8.23 3.64
N GLY A 41 4.67 -7.01 4.21
CA GLY A 41 3.86 -5.92 3.67
C GLY A 41 4.35 -5.48 2.28
N ARG A 42 5.66 -5.46 2.08
CA ARG A 42 6.27 -5.13 0.78
C ARG A 42 5.96 -6.19 -0.29
N ALA A 43 6.04 -7.47 0.06
CA ALA A 43 5.69 -8.57 -0.84
C ALA A 43 4.22 -8.47 -1.32
N TYR A 44 3.29 -8.25 -0.38
CA TYR A 44 1.87 -8.03 -0.72
C TYR A 44 1.68 -6.80 -1.63
N VAL A 45 2.41 -5.70 -1.39
CA VAL A 45 2.28 -4.48 -2.20
C VAL A 45 2.73 -4.73 -3.62
N LEU A 46 3.86 -5.42 -3.78
CA LEU A 46 4.38 -5.82 -5.09
C LEU A 46 3.43 -6.78 -5.81
N GLU A 47 2.83 -7.72 -5.10
CA GLU A 47 1.84 -8.64 -5.67
C GLU A 47 0.63 -7.87 -6.21
N ILE A 48 0.03 -6.97 -5.42
CA ILE A 48 -1.12 -6.18 -5.88
C ILE A 48 -0.77 -5.28 -7.07
N LEU A 49 0.42 -4.67 -7.08
CA LEU A 49 0.90 -3.90 -8.22
C LEU A 49 1.04 -4.76 -9.49
N GLN A 50 1.50 -6.01 -9.35
CA GLN A 50 1.60 -6.96 -10.46
C GLN A 50 0.21 -7.39 -10.95
N TRP A 51 -0.72 -7.71 -10.04
CA TRP A 51 -2.11 -8.04 -10.38
C TRP A 51 -2.86 -6.90 -11.08
N GLN A 52 -2.55 -5.64 -10.72
CA GLN A 52 -3.13 -4.48 -11.39
C GLN A 52 -2.57 -4.29 -12.81
N LYS A 53 -1.28 -4.61 -13.02
CA LYS A 53 -0.66 -4.56 -14.35
C LYS A 53 -1.24 -5.63 -15.29
N THR A 54 -1.55 -6.82 -14.78
CA THR A 54 -2.18 -7.89 -15.57
C THR A 54 -3.67 -7.68 -15.82
N ARG A 55 -4.35 -6.89 -14.99
CA ARG A 55 -5.78 -6.55 -15.15
C ARG A 55 -6.07 -5.40 -16.10
N LYS A 56 -5.08 -4.82 -16.79
CA LYS A 56 -5.36 -3.84 -17.85
C LYS A 56 -5.96 -4.60 -19.05
N PRO A 57 -7.26 -4.47 -19.36
CA PRO A 57 -7.74 -4.93 -20.67
C PRO A 57 -7.04 -4.12 -21.76
N ALA A 58 -6.78 -4.77 -22.88
CA ALA A 58 -6.19 -4.18 -24.08
C ALA A 58 -6.92 -2.91 -24.54
#